data_AF-A0A960L965-F1
#
_entry.id   AF-A0A960L965-F1
#
_cell.length_a   1.000
_cell.length_b   1.000
_cell.length_c   1.000
_cell.angle_alpha   90.00
_cell.angle_beta   90.00
_cell.angle_gamma   90.00
#
_symmetry.space_group_name_H-M   'P 1'
#
loop_
_entity.id
_entity.type
_entity.pdbx_description
1 polymer ?
#
loop_
_entity_poly.entity_id
_entity_poly.type
_entity_poly.pdbx_seq_one_letter_code
_entity_poly.pdbx_strand_id
1 'polypeptide(L)'
;MKRTPESSGSLTFTWLPGRKSFKRLLQLILYPWGIWSLIAWLPRAVRRRYLQQRPWARASTHLFQWGVYLVLGLPVTVLITGEVLISLNEAVLGEQADYRLQSDWAAGASGDFEVPGPPSYTPEPVQPGQTEEFRRFLVELYSPVIYQKVANHPEWDIPLLIDFDGNDDPRDNVVDEPAFRPHVAGVYGELTAETTDSFYLTYSLYHVKDYDHPIRERISRWTYHDNDNEGFHIRVDKKSLRVVEVETWFHNRFLLFNETDRSNGTEPVHGKIHLENGTHVILYAQPQGHGVRLAQLVDRGDLEKNVKILRYRGDRPVVKIKADHSVQVDGTYEIDNFDAWYQVALGPFGDKGEGPGMFEEVIPLGTYPDGRPRQIGRFIAGRDYDINGWSRPKPMWSWDDGWDDIPIFVWHFFPSLSFQSHGGTQLSHEYLYNRPCEKVFGEPPPVVARSLELPLVRRPGDKWKPLEGRGGKMDSRLYWVVIKQWINSYINYLFHALG
;
A
#
# COMPACT_ATOMS: atom_id res chain seq x y z
N MET A 1 34.70 30.23 44.21
CA MET A 1 33.32 30.26 43.68
C MET A 1 32.56 29.11 44.31
N LYS A 2 31.51 29.42 45.09
CA LYS A 2 30.67 28.44 45.80
C LYS A 2 29.71 27.76 44.82
N ARG A 3 29.65 26.42 44.83
CA ARG A 3 28.60 25.63 44.18
C ARG A 3 27.33 25.71 45.02
N THR A 4 26.22 26.10 44.40
CA THR A 4 24.86 25.96 44.92
C THR A 4 24.26 24.62 44.49
N PRO A 5 23.40 23.97 45.29
CA PRO A 5 22.79 22.69 44.94
C PRO A 5 21.54 22.90 44.08
N GLU A 6 21.41 22.05 43.06
CA GLU A 6 20.22 21.95 42.20
C GLU A 6 19.01 21.47 42.99
N SER A 7 17.91 22.23 42.86
CA SER A 7 16.59 21.88 43.37
C SER A 7 15.96 20.77 42.53
N SER A 8 15.61 19.67 43.17
CA SER A 8 14.76 18.60 42.63
C SER A 8 13.38 19.15 42.24
N GLY A 9 13.17 19.45 40.97
CA GLY A 9 11.86 19.77 40.42
C GLY A 9 11.03 18.49 40.30
N SER A 10 9.97 18.38 41.10
CA SER A 10 8.94 17.34 40.91
C SER A 10 8.16 17.64 39.63
N LEU A 11 8.30 16.80 38.61
CA LEU A 11 7.44 16.80 37.42
C LEU A 11 6.05 16.28 37.80
N THR A 12 5.15 17.18 38.19
CA THR A 12 3.72 16.90 38.22
C THR A 12 3.17 16.91 36.80
N PHE A 13 3.01 15.73 36.21
CA PHE A 13 2.24 15.53 34.98
C PHE A 13 0.75 15.72 35.30
N THR A 14 0.23 16.94 35.15
CA THR A 14 -1.22 17.17 35.10
C THR A 14 -1.71 16.96 33.67
N TRP A 15 -2.02 15.71 33.33
CA TRP A 15 -2.68 15.37 32.07
C TRP A 15 -4.20 15.59 32.24
N LEU A 16 -4.65 16.84 32.09
CA LEU A 16 -6.07 17.11 31.89
C LEU A 16 -6.30 17.27 30.38
N PRO A 17 -7.00 16.33 29.71
CA PRO A 17 -7.30 16.47 28.30
C PRO A 17 -8.05 17.78 28.06
N GLY A 18 -7.60 18.57 27.07
CA GLY A 18 -8.24 19.84 26.72
C GLY A 18 -9.74 19.67 26.48
N ARG A 19 -10.53 20.73 26.70
CA ARG A 19 -12.01 20.73 26.58
C ARG A 19 -12.56 20.08 25.31
N LYS A 20 -11.83 20.15 24.19
CA LYS A 20 -12.18 19.49 22.92
C LYS A 20 -12.08 17.96 23.00
N SER A 21 -11.02 17.44 23.63
CA SER A 21 -10.78 16.01 23.82
C SER A 21 -11.80 15.39 24.78
N PHE A 22 -12.20 16.11 25.85
CA PHE A 22 -13.24 15.64 26.77
C PHE A 22 -14.62 15.53 26.12
N LYS A 23 -15.01 16.51 25.27
CA LYS A 23 -16.28 16.48 24.54
C LYS A 23 -16.34 15.33 23.54
N ARG A 24 -15.24 15.05 22.83
CA ARG A 24 -15.11 13.88 21.95
C ARG A 24 -15.24 12.58 22.73
N LEU A 25 -14.54 12.45 23.86
CA LEU A 25 -14.61 11.28 24.75
C LEU A 25 -16.04 11.02 25.24
N LEU A 26 -16.76 12.07 25.65
CA LEU A 26 -18.15 11.94 26.11
C LEU A 26 -19.10 11.52 24.97
N GLN A 27 -18.90 12.06 23.76
CA GLN A 27 -19.66 11.65 22.58
C GLN A 27 -19.41 10.18 22.22
N LEU A 28 -18.17 9.70 22.36
CA LEU A 28 -17.78 8.31 22.11
C LEU A 28 -18.38 7.36 23.15
N ILE A 29 -18.38 7.72 24.44
CA ILE A 29 -18.98 6.92 25.51
C ILE A 29 -20.51 6.83 25.36
N LEU A 30 -21.16 7.89 24.89
CA LEU A 30 -22.61 7.94 24.70
C LEU A 30 -23.07 7.39 23.34
N TYR A 31 -22.15 7.08 22.44
CA TYR A 31 -22.45 6.63 21.08
C TYR A 31 -23.17 5.27 21.01
N PRO A 32 -22.80 4.23 21.80
CA PRO A 32 -23.57 2.98 21.88
C PRO A 32 -25.02 3.22 22.28
N TRP A 33 -25.24 4.19 23.18
CA TRP A 33 -26.58 4.61 23.60
C TRP A 33 -27.34 5.32 22.47
N GLY A 34 -26.63 6.04 21.59
CA GLY A 34 -27.17 6.62 20.35
C GLY A 34 -27.63 5.57 19.35
N ILE A 35 -26.80 4.56 19.05
CA ILE A 35 -27.18 3.43 18.16
C ILE A 35 -28.39 2.69 18.74
N TRP A 36 -28.34 2.35 20.03
CA TRP A 36 -29.46 1.71 20.71
C TRP A 36 -30.73 2.56 20.63
N SER A 37 -30.62 3.87 20.80
CA SER A 37 -31.74 4.81 20.68
C SER A 37 -32.30 4.86 19.26
N LEU A 38 -31.45 4.80 18.23
CA LEU A 38 -31.85 4.80 16.82
C LEU A 38 -32.54 3.48 16.43
N ILE A 39 -31.98 2.34 16.84
CA ILE A 39 -32.55 0.99 16.65
C ILE A 39 -33.83 0.83 17.47
N ALA A 40 -33.94 1.47 18.64
CA ALA A 40 -35.19 1.53 19.40
C ALA A 40 -36.23 2.47 18.76
N TRP A 41 -35.80 3.48 18.00
CA TRP A 41 -36.67 4.47 17.35
C TRP A 41 -37.31 3.96 16.06
N LEU A 42 -36.57 3.29 15.17
CA LEU A 42 -37.07 2.77 13.89
C LEU A 42 -38.36 1.94 14.07
N PRO A 43 -38.43 1.01 15.03
CA PRO A 43 -39.62 0.20 15.23
C PRO A 43 -40.70 0.96 15.98
N ARG A 44 -40.41 2.04 16.74
CA ARG A 44 -41.47 2.90 17.30
C ARG A 44 -42.23 3.64 16.21
N ALA A 45 -41.56 4.08 15.16
CA ALA A 45 -42.19 4.71 13.99
C ALA A 45 -43.07 3.71 13.22
N VAL A 46 -42.58 2.49 13.00
CA VAL A 46 -43.35 1.40 12.35
C VAL A 46 -44.51 0.91 13.25
N ARG A 47 -44.26 0.78 14.56
CA ARG A 47 -45.23 0.36 15.59
C ARG A 47 -46.39 1.33 15.72
N ARG A 48 -46.15 2.64 15.54
CA ARG A 48 -47.23 3.66 15.51
C ARG A 48 -48.14 3.50 14.29
N ARG A 49 -47.65 2.99 13.15
CA ARG A 49 -48.45 2.84 11.93
C ARG A 49 -49.16 1.49 11.78
N TYR A 50 -48.60 0.38 12.27
CA TYR A 50 -49.11 -0.96 11.91
C TYR A 50 -49.46 -1.91 13.06
N LEU A 51 -48.96 -1.72 14.28
CA LEU A 51 -48.93 -2.81 15.28
C LEU A 51 -49.69 -2.53 16.59
N GLN A 52 -50.52 -1.47 16.66
CA GLN A 52 -51.18 -1.08 17.91
C GLN A 52 -52.32 -2.01 18.38
N GLN A 53 -52.86 -2.88 17.51
CA GLN A 53 -54.11 -3.59 17.84
C GLN A 53 -53.95 -5.01 18.42
N ARG A 54 -52.75 -5.59 18.50
CA ARG A 54 -52.60 -7.00 18.94
C ARG A 54 -51.46 -7.22 19.95
N PRO A 55 -51.69 -7.85 21.12
CA PRO A 55 -50.66 -8.08 22.15
C PRO A 55 -49.47 -8.92 21.68
N TRP A 56 -49.71 -9.94 20.86
CA TRP A 56 -48.64 -10.80 20.31
C TRP A 56 -47.70 -10.05 19.36
N ALA A 57 -48.19 -9.01 18.70
CA ALA A 57 -47.38 -8.14 17.86
C ALA A 57 -46.35 -7.34 18.70
N ARG A 58 -46.61 -7.08 19.98
CA ARG A 58 -45.64 -6.38 20.86
C ARG A 58 -44.45 -7.28 21.20
N ALA A 59 -44.69 -8.55 21.52
CA ALA A 59 -43.62 -9.49 21.84
C ALA A 59 -42.71 -9.77 20.63
N SER A 60 -43.30 -9.98 19.44
CA SER A 60 -42.53 -10.18 18.21
C SER A 60 -41.71 -8.95 17.81
N THR A 61 -42.23 -7.73 18.05
CA THR A 61 -41.47 -6.49 17.79
C THR A 61 -40.25 -6.36 18.70
N HIS A 62 -40.38 -6.74 19.99
CA HIS A 62 -39.25 -6.70 20.93
C HIS A 62 -38.20 -7.75 20.58
N LEU A 63 -38.60 -8.97 20.21
CA LEU A 63 -37.67 -9.99 19.72
C LEU A 63 -36.97 -9.56 18.43
N PHE A 64 -37.70 -8.94 17.50
CA PHE A 64 -37.11 -8.39 16.28
C PHE A 64 -36.13 -7.26 16.58
N GLN A 65 -36.45 -6.35 17.51
CA GLN A 65 -35.55 -5.30 17.98
C GLN A 65 -34.25 -5.84 18.57
N TRP A 66 -34.38 -6.81 19.48
CA TRP A 66 -33.23 -7.48 20.07
C TRP A 66 -32.45 -8.26 19.02
N GLY A 67 -33.13 -8.91 18.07
CA GLY A 67 -32.49 -9.57 16.93
C GLY A 67 -31.68 -8.59 16.08
N VAL A 68 -32.26 -7.46 15.66
CA VAL A 68 -31.57 -6.41 14.91
C VAL A 68 -30.39 -5.83 15.69
N TYR A 69 -30.57 -5.56 16.98
CA TYR A 69 -29.45 -5.06 17.79
C TYR A 69 -28.36 -6.12 17.96
N LEU A 70 -28.69 -7.35 18.32
CA LEU A 70 -27.68 -8.40 18.53
C LEU A 70 -26.94 -8.74 17.24
N VAL A 71 -27.62 -8.69 16.09
CA VAL A 71 -27.03 -9.04 14.78
C VAL A 71 -26.29 -7.86 14.15
N LEU A 72 -26.76 -6.62 14.32
CA LEU A 72 -26.18 -5.43 13.66
C LEU A 72 -25.63 -4.42 14.67
N GLY A 73 -26.44 -4.03 15.65
CA GLY A 73 -26.08 -2.99 16.61
C GLY A 73 -24.89 -3.34 17.50
N LEU A 74 -24.82 -4.56 18.03
CA LEU A 74 -23.76 -5.03 18.90
C LEU A 74 -22.44 -5.17 18.13
N PRO A 75 -22.37 -5.83 16.95
CA PRO A 75 -21.14 -5.84 16.15
C PRO A 75 -20.64 -4.44 15.80
N VAL A 76 -21.52 -3.54 15.34
CA VAL A 76 -21.14 -2.15 15.04
C VAL A 76 -20.65 -1.42 16.29
N THR A 77 -21.28 -1.65 17.44
CA THR A 77 -20.83 -1.08 18.72
C THR A 77 -19.45 -1.59 19.12
N VAL A 78 -19.19 -2.89 18.98
CA VAL A 78 -17.88 -3.49 19.26
C VAL A 78 -16.81 -2.94 18.32
N LEU A 79 -17.11 -2.86 17.02
CA LEU A 79 -16.21 -2.27 16.02
C LEU A 79 -15.85 -0.83 16.36
N ILE A 80 -16.86 0.02 16.60
CA ILE A 80 -16.65 1.42 16.91
C ILE A 80 -15.91 1.58 18.24
N THR A 81 -16.25 0.79 19.26
CA THR A 81 -15.51 0.79 20.53
C THR A 81 -14.06 0.36 20.32
N GLY A 82 -13.80 -0.62 19.45
CA GLY A 82 -12.47 -1.00 19.01
C GLY A 82 -11.71 0.17 18.41
N GLU A 83 -12.30 0.87 17.42
CA GLU A 83 -11.72 2.07 16.80
C GLU A 83 -11.47 3.19 17.82
N VAL A 84 -12.39 3.42 18.77
CA VAL A 84 -12.16 4.38 19.87
C VAL A 84 -10.94 3.97 20.70
N LEU A 85 -10.85 2.70 21.07
CA LEU A 85 -9.73 2.20 21.84
C LEU A 85 -8.41 2.33 21.08
N ILE A 86 -8.42 2.09 19.77
CA ILE A 86 -7.27 2.26 18.88
C ILE A 86 -6.85 3.74 18.85
N SER A 87 -7.77 4.67 18.59
CA SER A 87 -7.48 6.10 18.58
C SER A 87 -7.08 6.65 19.96
N LEU A 88 -7.54 6.05 21.06
CA LEU A 88 -7.06 6.41 22.40
C LEU A 88 -5.66 5.86 22.65
N ASN A 89 -5.33 4.73 22.05
CA ASN A 89 -4.05 4.05 22.19
C ASN A 89 -2.96 4.62 21.27
N GLU A 90 -3.32 5.37 20.21
CA GLU A 90 -2.40 6.21 19.42
C GLU A 90 -1.52 7.09 20.31
N ALA A 91 -2.08 7.63 21.38
CA ALA A 91 -1.35 8.48 22.33
C ALA A 91 -0.26 7.71 23.12
N VAL A 92 -0.30 6.37 23.10
CA VAL A 92 0.55 5.48 23.92
C VAL A 92 1.47 4.61 23.06
N LEU A 93 0.98 4.05 21.94
CA LEU A 93 1.73 3.08 21.11
C LEU A 93 2.40 3.70 19.88
N GLY A 94 2.13 4.96 19.56
CA GLY A 94 2.65 5.62 18.37
C GLY A 94 1.59 5.86 17.31
N GLU A 95 2.02 6.30 16.14
CA GLU A 95 1.13 6.65 15.05
C GLU A 95 0.40 5.44 14.48
N GLN A 96 -0.81 5.68 13.94
CA GLN A 96 -1.58 4.70 13.22
C GLN A 96 -1.53 5.01 11.73
N ALA A 97 -1.79 3.98 10.93
CA ALA A 97 -2.00 4.14 9.51
C ALA A 97 -3.09 5.21 9.24
N ASP A 98 -2.70 6.35 8.66
CA ASP A 98 -3.64 7.36 8.15
C ASP A 98 -3.99 7.08 6.68
N TYR A 99 -5.19 6.54 6.46
CA TYR A 99 -5.69 6.23 5.12
C TYR A 99 -6.19 7.45 4.34
N ARG A 100 -6.18 8.65 4.95
CA ARG A 100 -6.62 9.86 4.28
C ARG A 100 -5.54 10.32 3.29
N LEU A 101 -5.95 10.47 2.04
CA LEU A 101 -5.11 11.08 1.02
C LEU A 101 -5.06 12.59 1.26
N GLN A 102 -3.92 13.06 1.75
CA GLN A 102 -3.63 14.49 1.82
C GLN A 102 -3.13 14.98 0.47
N SER A 103 -3.54 16.18 0.05
CA SER A 103 -3.18 16.76 -1.24
C SER A 103 -2.95 18.25 -1.11
N ASP A 104 -1.82 18.74 -1.63
CA ASP A 104 -1.47 20.16 -1.60
C ASP A 104 -2.47 21.01 -2.38
N TRP A 105 -3.00 20.49 -3.49
CA TRP A 105 -3.98 21.22 -4.30
C TRP A 105 -5.30 21.39 -3.58
N ALA A 106 -5.79 20.34 -2.92
CA ALA A 106 -7.01 20.41 -2.11
C ALA A 106 -6.86 21.39 -0.93
N ALA A 107 -5.64 21.51 -0.38
CA ALA A 107 -5.34 22.43 0.70
C ALA A 107 -4.92 23.85 0.25
N GLY A 108 -4.68 24.05 -1.05
CA GLY A 108 -4.09 25.29 -1.58
C GLY A 108 -2.66 25.56 -1.10
N ALA A 109 -1.92 24.51 -0.74
CA ALA A 109 -0.53 24.61 -0.32
C ALA A 109 0.37 24.90 -1.52
N SER A 110 1.34 25.78 -1.33
CA SER A 110 2.33 26.14 -2.35
C SER A 110 3.69 26.36 -1.69
N GLY A 111 4.76 26.02 -2.40
CA GLY A 111 6.13 26.10 -1.91
C GLY A 111 6.96 24.90 -2.36
N ASP A 112 8.22 24.91 -1.93
CA ASP A 112 9.15 23.80 -2.10
C ASP A 112 9.12 22.92 -0.86
N PHE A 113 9.24 21.61 -1.08
CA PHE A 113 9.32 20.64 0.01
C PHE A 113 10.78 20.52 0.47
N GLU A 114 11.11 21.16 1.59
CA GLU A 114 12.44 21.06 2.18
C GLU A 114 12.61 19.73 2.92
N VAL A 115 13.62 18.95 2.55
CA VAL A 115 13.96 17.69 3.21
C VAL A 115 15.15 17.90 4.15
N PRO A 116 15.06 17.61 5.46
CA PRO A 116 16.18 17.72 6.38
C PRO A 116 17.21 16.60 6.19
N GLY A 117 18.42 16.85 6.70
CA GLY A 117 19.53 15.90 6.62
C GLY A 117 20.48 16.17 5.44
N PRO A 118 21.46 15.28 5.20
CA PRO A 118 22.36 15.40 4.06
C PRO A 118 21.59 15.22 2.74
N PRO A 119 21.93 15.94 1.67
CA PRO A 119 21.25 15.83 0.38
C PRO A 119 21.43 14.44 -0.23
N SER A 120 20.59 14.08 -1.20
CA SER A 120 20.75 12.85 -1.99
C SER A 120 22.07 12.80 -2.74
N TYR A 121 22.55 11.57 -2.94
CA TYR A 121 23.73 11.30 -3.74
C TYR A 121 23.41 11.60 -5.21
N THR A 122 24.31 12.34 -5.88
CA THR A 122 24.23 12.59 -7.32
C THR A 122 25.33 11.78 -8.00
N PRO A 123 25.00 10.76 -8.80
CA PRO A 123 26.00 9.99 -9.51
C PRO A 123 26.72 10.84 -10.56
N GLU A 124 27.97 10.49 -10.84
CA GLU A 124 28.72 11.12 -11.93
C GLU A 124 28.04 10.85 -13.28
N PRO A 125 27.94 11.86 -14.18
CA PRO A 125 27.28 11.69 -15.47
C PRO A 125 27.94 10.59 -16.32
N VAL A 126 27.14 9.62 -16.76
CA VAL A 126 27.54 8.59 -17.72
C VAL A 126 27.10 9.01 -19.12
N GLN A 127 27.90 8.64 -20.14
CA GLN A 127 27.53 8.91 -21.54
C GLN A 127 26.18 8.26 -21.88
N PRO A 128 25.23 9.01 -22.46
CA PRO A 128 23.96 8.44 -22.89
C PRO A 128 24.15 7.27 -23.86
N GLY A 129 23.49 6.15 -23.61
CA GLY A 129 23.56 4.97 -24.45
C GLY A 129 22.74 3.80 -23.90
N GLN A 130 22.63 2.72 -24.67
CA GLN A 130 21.91 1.51 -24.26
C GLN A 130 22.78 0.55 -23.41
N THR A 131 23.73 1.10 -22.65
CA THR A 131 24.64 0.31 -21.80
C THR A 131 24.01 0.08 -20.44
N GLU A 132 24.36 -1.03 -19.79
CA GLU A 132 23.92 -1.30 -18.42
C GLU A 132 24.39 -0.22 -17.43
N GLU A 133 25.56 0.36 -17.69
CA GLU A 133 26.12 1.47 -16.91
C GLU A 133 25.23 2.72 -16.98
N PHE A 134 24.73 3.10 -18.16
CA PHE A 134 23.83 4.24 -18.30
C PHE A 134 22.47 3.97 -17.63
N ARG A 135 21.94 2.74 -17.74
CA ARG A 135 20.68 2.37 -17.07
C ARG A 135 20.82 2.43 -15.56
N ARG A 136 21.92 1.90 -15.02
CA ARG A 136 22.24 1.99 -13.59
C ARG A 136 22.38 3.45 -13.14
N PHE A 137 23.07 4.27 -13.93
CA PHE A 137 23.17 5.72 -13.68
C PHE A 137 21.78 6.36 -13.56
N LEU A 138 20.83 6.05 -14.45
CA LEU A 138 19.46 6.58 -14.34
C LEU A 138 18.77 6.12 -13.05
N VAL A 139 18.88 4.84 -12.68
CA VAL A 139 18.29 4.31 -11.43
C VAL A 139 18.85 5.02 -10.19
N GLU A 140 20.15 5.31 -10.18
CA GLU A 140 20.78 6.03 -9.07
C GLU A 140 20.39 7.52 -9.07
N LEU A 141 20.33 8.16 -10.24
CA LEU A 141 20.00 9.58 -10.41
C LEU A 141 18.55 9.91 -9.99
N TYR A 142 17.60 9.03 -10.31
CA TYR A 142 16.17 9.19 -9.97
C TYR A 142 15.75 8.41 -8.73
N SER A 143 16.72 7.91 -7.95
CA SER A 143 16.45 7.20 -6.70
C SER A 143 15.65 8.09 -5.72
N PRO A 144 14.67 7.54 -4.97
CA PRO A 144 13.81 8.36 -4.14
C PRO A 144 14.45 8.87 -2.84
N VAL A 145 13.85 9.91 -2.27
CA VAL A 145 13.94 10.21 -0.84
C VAL A 145 12.72 9.59 -0.16
N ILE A 146 12.92 8.74 0.84
CA ILE A 146 11.83 8.02 1.51
C ILE A 146 11.64 8.58 2.91
N TYR A 147 10.47 9.17 3.19
CA TYR A 147 9.98 9.37 4.55
C TYR A 147 9.27 8.11 5.00
N GLN A 148 10.01 7.23 5.67
CA GLN A 148 9.47 6.02 6.27
C GLN A 148 8.89 6.34 7.63
N LYS A 149 7.57 6.34 7.74
CA LYS A 149 6.90 6.42 9.03
C LYS A 149 7.04 5.09 9.77
N VAL A 150 7.08 5.16 11.10
CA VAL A 150 7.17 3.97 11.96
C VAL A 150 6.07 3.97 13.03
N ALA A 151 5.50 2.80 13.31
CA ALA A 151 4.46 2.59 14.32
C ALA A 151 4.92 1.58 15.37
N ASN A 152 4.04 0.71 15.89
CA ASN A 152 4.34 -0.12 17.06
C ASN A 152 5.33 -1.26 16.80
N HIS A 153 5.68 -1.55 15.54
CA HIS A 153 6.77 -2.43 15.15
C HIS A 153 7.72 -1.72 14.17
N PRO A 154 8.52 -0.75 14.66
CA PRO A 154 9.42 0.02 13.79
C PRO A 154 10.36 -0.84 12.95
N GLU A 155 10.71 -2.03 13.43
CA GLU A 155 11.51 -3.03 12.73
C GLU A 155 10.85 -3.54 11.44
N TRP A 156 9.52 -3.65 11.41
CA TRP A 156 8.77 -4.15 10.26
C TRP A 156 8.51 -3.05 9.23
N ASP A 157 8.49 -1.79 9.68
CA ASP A 157 8.32 -0.62 8.80
C ASP A 157 9.59 -0.26 8.02
N ILE A 158 10.77 -0.79 8.33
CA ILE A 158 11.98 -0.47 7.56
C ILE A 158 12.02 -1.30 6.28
N PRO A 159 12.16 -0.69 5.09
CA PRO A 159 12.22 -1.45 3.85
C PRO A 159 13.52 -2.26 3.76
N LEU A 160 13.40 -3.52 3.35
CA LEU A 160 14.46 -4.49 3.19
C LEU A 160 14.46 -5.09 1.78
N LEU A 161 15.46 -5.89 1.47
CA LEU A 161 15.42 -6.82 0.33
C LEU A 161 14.70 -8.10 0.77
N ILE A 162 14.06 -8.84 -0.14
CA ILE A 162 13.31 -10.07 0.21
C ILE A 162 14.20 -11.17 0.78
N ASP A 163 15.47 -11.17 0.36
CA ASP A 163 16.52 -12.13 0.72
C ASP A 163 17.44 -11.58 1.82
N PHE A 164 16.95 -10.64 2.63
CA PHE A 164 17.76 -9.98 3.66
C PHE A 164 18.36 -10.97 4.67
N ASP A 165 17.71 -12.10 4.89
CA ASP A 165 18.13 -13.17 5.80
C ASP A 165 19.13 -14.17 5.14
N GLY A 166 19.39 -13.99 3.84
CA GLY A 166 20.31 -14.79 3.05
C GLY A 166 19.67 -15.95 2.28
N ASN A 167 18.34 -16.01 2.19
CA ASN A 167 17.62 -17.02 1.41
C ASN A 167 16.41 -16.44 0.64
N ASP A 168 15.85 -17.20 -0.31
CA ASP A 168 14.77 -16.71 -1.20
C ASP A 168 13.35 -17.18 -0.76
N ASP A 169 13.20 -17.74 0.45
CA ASP A 169 11.91 -18.20 0.99
C ASP A 169 11.25 -17.14 1.86
N PRO A 170 10.29 -16.34 1.33
CA PRO A 170 9.66 -15.27 2.10
C PRO A 170 8.80 -15.74 3.29
N ARG A 171 8.67 -17.06 3.50
CA ARG A 171 7.89 -17.62 4.61
C ARG A 171 8.63 -17.55 5.94
N ASP A 172 9.95 -17.50 6.00
CA ASP A 172 10.69 -17.44 7.27
C ASP A 172 11.10 -16.02 7.68
N ASN A 173 11.09 -15.06 6.75
CA ASN A 173 11.36 -13.64 6.96
C ASN A 173 10.78 -13.03 8.25
N VAL A 174 9.50 -13.28 8.59
CA VAL A 174 8.89 -12.75 9.83
C VAL A 174 9.45 -13.38 11.10
N VAL A 175 9.82 -14.67 11.04
CA VAL A 175 10.29 -15.43 12.21
C VAL A 175 11.78 -15.23 12.46
N ASP A 176 12.56 -14.98 11.41
CA ASP A 176 13.99 -14.75 11.49
C ASP A 176 14.35 -13.28 11.77
N GLU A 177 13.34 -12.39 11.84
CA GLU A 177 13.46 -10.98 12.21
C GLU A 177 14.32 -10.72 13.48
N PRO A 178 14.15 -11.44 14.61
CA PRO A 178 14.90 -11.15 15.84
C PRO A 178 16.41 -11.38 15.74
N ALA A 179 16.89 -12.06 14.69
CA ALA A 179 18.32 -12.30 14.45
C ALA A 179 19.04 -11.08 13.85
N PHE A 180 18.32 -10.01 13.48
CA PHE A 180 18.83 -8.93 12.65
C PHE A 180 19.03 -7.62 13.42
N ARG A 181 20.28 -7.32 13.84
CA ARG A 181 20.69 -5.96 14.25
C ARG A 181 21.92 -5.52 13.47
N PRO A 182 22.07 -4.24 13.07
CA PRO A 182 21.08 -3.22 12.72
C PRO A 182 20.84 -3.13 11.20
N HIS A 183 19.61 -2.78 10.81
CA HIS A 183 19.07 -2.78 9.44
C HIS A 183 19.86 -1.87 8.49
N VAL A 184 20.46 -2.49 7.47
CA VAL A 184 20.76 -1.79 6.22
C VAL A 184 19.47 -1.83 5.43
N ALA A 185 18.84 -0.67 5.24
CA ALA A 185 17.61 -0.59 4.46
C ALA A 185 17.89 -0.99 2.99
N GLY A 186 16.94 -1.67 2.37
CA GLY A 186 17.02 -2.14 0.99
C GLY A 186 15.82 -1.64 0.18
N VAL A 187 16.06 -1.26 -1.06
CA VAL A 187 15.03 -0.85 -2.02
C VAL A 187 15.32 -1.55 -3.33
N TYR A 188 14.31 -2.12 -3.97
CA TYR A 188 14.49 -2.55 -5.35
C TYR A 188 14.31 -1.37 -6.30
N GLY A 189 15.17 -1.23 -7.30
CA GLY A 189 15.17 -0.12 -8.23
C GLY A 189 15.69 -0.51 -9.61
N GLU A 190 14.98 -0.15 -10.67
CA GLU A 190 15.28 -0.59 -12.02
C GLU A 190 14.80 0.40 -13.09
N LEU A 191 15.53 0.52 -14.20
CA LEU A 191 14.97 1.04 -15.46
C LEU A 191 14.16 -0.09 -16.11
N THR A 192 12.86 -0.10 -15.88
CA THR A 192 11.99 -1.21 -16.28
C THR A 192 11.68 -1.16 -17.78
N ALA A 193 11.56 0.05 -18.35
CA ALA A 193 11.39 0.22 -19.79
C ALA A 193 11.98 1.53 -20.33
N GLU A 194 12.30 1.52 -21.62
CA GLU A 194 12.65 2.70 -22.40
C GLU A 194 11.82 2.70 -23.69
N THR A 195 11.17 3.83 -23.98
CA THR A 195 10.51 4.08 -25.27
C THR A 195 11.27 5.14 -26.07
N THR A 196 10.78 5.47 -27.26
CA THR A 196 11.38 6.54 -28.07
C THR A 196 11.31 7.92 -27.40
N ASP A 197 10.38 8.13 -26.46
CA ASP A 197 10.12 9.42 -25.80
C ASP A 197 10.34 9.43 -24.28
N SER A 198 10.34 8.29 -23.59
CA SER A 198 10.36 8.24 -22.12
C SER A 198 11.26 7.13 -21.57
N PHE A 199 11.79 7.36 -20.36
CA PHE A 199 12.32 6.32 -19.48
C PHE A 199 11.28 6.01 -18.40
N TYR A 200 11.14 4.73 -18.05
CA TYR A 200 10.24 4.26 -16.99
C TYR A 200 11.06 3.54 -15.94
N LEU A 201 11.08 4.07 -14.72
CA LEU A 201 11.80 3.50 -13.59
C LEU A 201 10.83 2.97 -12.56
N THR A 202 11.13 1.80 -12.01
CA THR A 202 10.33 1.12 -11.00
C THR A 202 11.13 1.01 -9.73
N TYR A 203 10.49 1.34 -8.61
CA TYR A 203 11.06 1.13 -7.29
C TYR A 203 10.06 0.43 -6.38
N SER A 204 10.56 -0.49 -5.55
CA SER A 204 9.77 -1.31 -4.65
C SER A 204 10.38 -1.34 -3.26
N LEU A 205 9.51 -1.25 -2.25
CA LEU A 205 9.79 -1.24 -0.83
C LEU A 205 9.19 -2.52 -0.26
N TYR A 206 10.04 -3.52 -0.06
CA TYR A 206 9.63 -4.76 0.57
C TYR A 206 9.70 -4.60 2.09
N HIS A 207 8.61 -4.95 2.78
CA HIS A 207 8.53 -4.98 4.23
C HIS A 207 8.33 -6.42 4.68
N VAL A 208 8.87 -6.76 5.85
CA VAL A 208 8.82 -8.14 6.36
C VAL A 208 7.38 -8.55 6.66
N LYS A 209 6.53 -7.60 7.00
CA LYS A 209 5.14 -7.86 7.37
C LYS A 209 4.28 -6.62 7.17
N ASP A 210 3.14 -6.76 6.51
CA ASP A 210 2.01 -5.84 6.67
C ASP A 210 1.31 -6.17 7.99
N TYR A 211 1.28 -5.24 8.93
CA TYR A 211 0.73 -5.43 10.25
C TYR A 211 -0.27 -4.33 10.60
N ASP A 212 -1.09 -4.58 11.62
CA ASP A 212 -2.12 -3.65 12.06
C ASP A 212 -2.00 -3.37 13.56
N HIS A 213 -2.89 -2.54 14.08
CA HIS A 213 -2.97 -2.30 15.51
C HIS A 213 -3.16 -3.61 16.28
N PRO A 214 -2.43 -3.85 17.39
CA PRO A 214 -2.50 -5.11 18.14
C PRO A 214 -3.92 -5.51 18.60
N ILE A 215 -4.83 -4.56 18.77
CA ILE A 215 -6.24 -4.84 19.07
C ILE A 215 -6.95 -5.44 17.85
N ARG A 216 -6.74 -4.89 16.64
CA ARG A 216 -7.36 -5.41 15.41
C ARG A 216 -6.80 -6.79 15.09
N GLU A 217 -5.48 -6.99 15.18
CA GLU A 217 -4.86 -8.30 14.94
C GLU A 217 -5.39 -9.41 15.89
N ARG A 218 -5.73 -9.05 17.13
CA ARG A 218 -6.35 -9.98 18.09
C ARG A 218 -7.78 -10.37 17.74
N ILE A 219 -8.50 -9.52 17.03
CA ILE A 219 -9.93 -9.69 16.72
C ILE A 219 -10.13 -10.21 15.30
N SER A 220 -9.25 -9.83 14.38
CA SER A 220 -9.29 -10.14 12.97
C SER A 220 -7.89 -10.51 12.50
N ARG A 221 -7.80 -11.58 11.72
CA ARG A 221 -6.55 -11.90 11.02
C ARG A 221 -6.48 -11.31 9.63
N TRP A 222 -7.57 -10.71 9.16
CA TRP A 222 -7.71 -10.23 7.79
C TRP A 222 -7.05 -8.88 7.54
N THR A 223 -6.45 -8.26 8.55
CA THR A 223 -5.95 -6.88 8.43
C THR A 223 -4.43 -6.81 8.41
N TYR A 224 -3.75 -7.97 8.41
CA TYR A 224 -2.31 -8.08 8.38
C TYR A 224 -1.92 -9.30 7.54
N HIS A 225 -0.69 -9.33 7.02
CA HIS A 225 -0.12 -10.48 6.35
C HIS A 225 1.42 -10.51 6.43
N ASP A 226 2.01 -11.70 6.40
CA ASP A 226 3.45 -11.84 6.20
C ASP A 226 3.84 -11.25 4.86
N ASN A 227 5.01 -10.60 4.82
CA ASN A 227 5.53 -9.87 3.67
C ASN A 227 4.65 -8.69 3.28
N ASP A 228 5.25 -7.70 2.66
CA ASP A 228 4.53 -6.66 1.95
C ASP A 228 5.44 -6.08 0.89
N ASN A 229 4.89 -5.66 -0.23
CA ASN A 229 5.70 -5.09 -1.28
C ASN A 229 4.92 -3.99 -1.98
N GLU A 230 5.33 -2.78 -1.65
CA GLU A 230 4.72 -1.53 -2.08
C GLU A 230 5.70 -0.77 -2.97
N GLY A 231 5.26 0.25 -3.70
CA GLY A 231 6.20 1.02 -4.51
C GLY A 231 5.56 1.92 -5.54
N PHE A 232 6.31 2.24 -6.59
CA PHE A 232 5.92 3.28 -7.54
C PHE A 232 6.72 3.22 -8.84
N HIS A 233 6.18 3.87 -9.87
CA HIS A 233 6.82 4.12 -11.16
C HIS A 233 7.07 5.61 -11.37
N ILE A 234 8.22 5.91 -11.95
CA ILE A 234 8.59 7.25 -12.43
C ILE A 234 8.60 7.22 -13.96
N ARG A 235 7.91 8.17 -14.59
CA ARG A 235 8.11 8.50 -16.00
C ARG A 235 9.01 9.74 -16.13
N VAL A 236 10.11 9.58 -16.85
CA VAL A 236 11.05 10.65 -17.19
C VAL A 236 10.97 10.92 -18.69
N ASP A 237 10.76 12.18 -19.07
CA ASP A 237 10.80 12.60 -20.48
C ASP A 237 12.24 12.57 -21.00
N LYS A 238 12.51 11.85 -22.09
CA LYS A 238 13.88 11.65 -22.61
C LYS A 238 14.52 12.94 -23.13
N LYS A 239 13.72 13.89 -23.59
CA LYS A 239 14.24 15.13 -24.19
C LYS A 239 14.71 16.11 -23.12
N SER A 240 13.94 16.25 -22.06
CA SER A 240 14.19 17.20 -20.96
C SER A 240 14.88 16.57 -19.77
N LEU A 241 14.88 15.23 -19.66
CA LEU A 241 15.34 14.48 -18.49
C LEU A 241 14.66 14.93 -17.20
N ARG A 242 13.38 15.30 -17.29
CA ARG A 242 12.56 15.69 -16.14
C ARG A 242 11.59 14.57 -15.79
N VAL A 243 11.38 14.39 -14.49
CA VAL A 243 10.27 13.59 -13.97
C VAL A 243 8.97 14.32 -14.31
N VAL A 244 8.10 13.69 -15.09
CA VAL A 244 6.87 14.32 -15.60
C VAL A 244 5.60 13.72 -14.98
N GLU A 245 5.63 12.42 -14.67
CA GLU A 245 4.53 11.68 -14.05
C GLU A 245 5.11 10.63 -13.08
N VAL A 246 4.39 10.38 -11.99
CA VAL A 246 4.68 9.31 -11.03
C VAL A 246 3.37 8.60 -10.71
N GLU A 247 3.39 7.28 -10.72
CA GLU A 247 2.27 6.45 -10.24
C GLU A 247 2.73 5.65 -9.04
N THR A 248 2.02 5.76 -7.91
CA THR A 248 2.34 5.00 -6.69
C THR A 248 1.27 3.96 -6.40
N TRP A 249 1.65 2.90 -5.69
CA TRP A 249 0.76 1.86 -5.20
C TRP A 249 0.41 2.13 -3.73
N PHE A 250 -0.88 2.29 -3.42
CA PHE A 250 -1.38 2.65 -2.09
C PHE A 250 -2.64 1.85 -1.73
N HIS A 251 -2.52 0.82 -0.88
CA HIS A 251 -3.64 0.00 -0.36
C HIS A 251 -4.59 -0.57 -1.42
N ASN A 252 -4.05 -0.99 -2.56
CA ASN A 252 -4.80 -1.44 -3.75
C ASN A 252 -5.34 -0.36 -4.68
N ARG A 253 -4.71 0.80 -4.72
CA ARG A 253 -5.01 1.86 -5.69
C ARG A 253 -3.76 2.44 -6.30
N PHE A 254 -3.86 2.82 -7.56
CA PHE A 254 -2.84 3.63 -8.21
C PHE A 254 -3.12 5.11 -7.93
N LEU A 255 -2.12 5.82 -7.42
CA LEU A 255 -2.19 7.26 -7.24
C LEU A 255 -1.31 7.94 -8.28
N LEU A 256 -1.94 8.73 -9.15
CA LEU A 256 -1.25 9.51 -10.18
C LEU A 256 -0.81 10.88 -9.65
N PHE A 257 0.46 11.25 -9.89
CA PHE A 257 1.04 12.55 -9.60
C PHE A 257 1.68 13.12 -10.87
N ASN A 258 1.49 14.41 -11.15
CA ASN A 258 2.09 15.06 -12.30
C ASN A 258 2.37 16.55 -12.07
N GLU A 259 3.01 17.19 -13.04
CA GLU A 259 3.39 18.62 -12.94
C GLU A 259 2.22 19.59 -13.17
N THR A 260 1.08 19.13 -13.70
CA THR A 260 0.03 20.00 -14.28
C THR A 260 -1.28 20.05 -13.49
N ASP A 261 -1.47 19.19 -12.48
CA ASP A 261 -2.74 19.02 -11.76
C ASP A 261 -3.92 18.67 -12.69
N ARG A 262 -3.61 18.03 -13.81
CA ARG A 262 -4.62 17.66 -14.82
C ARG A 262 -4.32 16.30 -15.37
N SER A 263 -5.36 15.49 -15.46
CA SER A 263 -5.36 14.24 -16.19
C SER A 263 -6.51 14.26 -17.19
N ASN A 264 -6.25 13.78 -18.40
CA ASN A 264 -7.30 13.48 -19.38
C ASN A 264 -7.54 11.96 -19.49
N GLY A 265 -6.86 11.17 -18.64
CA GLY A 265 -6.96 9.72 -18.61
C GLY A 265 -8.04 9.24 -17.65
N THR A 266 -7.90 7.99 -17.20
CA THR A 266 -8.86 7.33 -16.30
C THR A 266 -8.68 7.72 -14.84
N GLU A 267 -7.48 8.14 -14.43
CA GLU A 267 -7.15 8.45 -13.04
C GLU A 267 -7.07 9.95 -12.79
N PRO A 268 -7.63 10.46 -11.66
CA PRO A 268 -7.41 11.84 -11.26
C PRO A 268 -5.97 12.04 -10.76
N VAL A 269 -5.49 13.27 -10.83
CA VAL A 269 -4.18 13.60 -10.23
C VAL A 269 -4.37 13.86 -8.74
N HIS A 270 -3.58 13.18 -7.92
CA HIS A 270 -3.73 13.14 -6.46
C HIS A 270 -2.86 14.16 -5.74
N GLY A 271 -1.80 14.65 -6.37
CA GLY A 271 -0.94 15.67 -5.80
C GLY A 271 0.19 16.10 -6.71
N LYS A 272 0.95 17.08 -6.25
CA LYS A 272 2.12 17.62 -6.94
C LYS A 272 3.32 16.68 -6.74
N ILE A 273 4.18 16.61 -7.76
CA ILE A 273 5.51 16.00 -7.64
C ILE A 273 6.46 16.98 -6.94
N HIS A 274 7.01 16.57 -5.80
CA HIS A 274 8.10 17.27 -5.12
C HIS A 274 9.40 16.49 -5.28
N LEU A 275 10.49 17.21 -5.55
CA LEU A 275 11.79 16.63 -5.90
C LEU A 275 12.89 17.24 -5.02
N GLU A 276 13.73 16.41 -4.40
CA GLU A 276 15.02 16.83 -3.87
C GLU A 276 16.02 16.92 -5.04
N ASN A 277 16.75 18.03 -5.14
CA ASN A 277 17.73 18.31 -6.21
C ASN A 277 17.20 18.17 -7.66
N GLY A 278 15.88 18.21 -7.85
CA GLY A 278 15.25 18.16 -9.17
C GLY A 278 15.14 16.77 -9.81
N THR A 279 15.59 15.69 -9.15
CA THR A 279 15.52 14.31 -9.69
C THR A 279 14.96 13.30 -8.71
N HIS A 280 15.13 13.49 -7.41
CA HIS A 280 14.75 12.50 -6.40
C HIS A 280 13.34 12.77 -5.89
N VAL A 281 12.38 11.93 -6.30
CA VAL A 281 11.00 12.05 -5.80
C VAL A 281 10.94 11.87 -4.29
N ILE A 282 10.14 12.69 -3.62
CA ILE A 282 9.96 12.62 -2.16
C ILE A 282 8.75 11.76 -1.86
N LEU A 283 8.99 10.57 -1.32
CA LEU A 283 7.97 9.60 -0.95
C LEU A 283 7.60 9.69 0.50
N TYR A 284 6.34 9.40 0.77
CA TYR A 284 5.79 9.03 2.06
C TYR A 284 5.47 7.54 2.02
N ALA A 285 6.09 6.77 2.91
CA ALA A 285 5.74 5.38 3.16
C ALA A 285 5.03 5.29 4.52
N GLN A 286 3.79 4.82 4.50
CA GLN A 286 2.93 4.71 5.68
C GLN A 286 3.47 3.63 6.63
N PRO A 287 3.28 3.73 7.96
CA PRO A 287 3.49 2.59 8.83
C PRO A 287 2.22 1.73 8.83
N GLN A 288 2.31 0.41 9.04
CA GLN A 288 1.12 -0.48 9.08
C GLN A 288 0.32 -0.46 7.75
N GLY A 289 0.45 -1.49 6.91
CA GLY A 289 -0.11 -1.49 5.56
C GLY A 289 0.76 -0.87 4.47
N HIS A 290 1.85 -0.20 4.87
CA HIS A 290 2.96 0.31 4.04
C HIS A 290 2.63 1.07 2.75
N GLY A 291 1.38 1.49 2.54
CA GLY A 291 0.97 2.21 1.34
C GLY A 291 1.93 3.35 0.99
N VAL A 292 2.38 3.37 -0.26
CA VAL A 292 3.36 4.35 -0.75
C VAL A 292 2.66 5.44 -1.56
N ARG A 293 3.00 6.70 -1.28
CA ARG A 293 2.55 7.87 -2.05
C ARG A 293 3.62 8.95 -2.10
N LEU A 294 3.45 9.95 -2.95
CA LEU A 294 4.32 11.14 -2.85
C LEU A 294 3.98 11.94 -1.59
N ALA A 295 5.00 12.40 -0.88
CA ALA A 295 4.84 13.35 0.21
C ALA A 295 4.31 14.67 -0.34
N GLN A 296 3.43 15.32 0.41
CA GLN A 296 2.80 16.60 0.12
C GLN A 296 3.17 17.60 1.23
N LEU A 297 3.22 18.90 0.95
CA LEU A 297 3.55 19.92 1.95
C LEU A 297 2.63 19.88 3.18
N VAL A 298 1.39 19.48 2.99
CA VAL A 298 0.42 19.25 4.07
C VAL A 298 0.85 18.16 5.06
N ASP A 299 1.69 17.22 4.64
CA ASP A 299 2.23 16.15 5.49
C ASP A 299 3.33 16.65 6.44
N ARG A 300 3.85 17.87 6.28
CA ARG A 300 5.05 18.35 6.99
C ARG A 300 4.95 18.19 8.50
N GLY A 301 3.78 18.48 9.09
CA GLY A 301 3.58 18.32 10.53
C GLY A 301 3.62 16.86 11.01
N ASP A 302 3.16 15.94 10.17
CA ASP A 302 3.18 14.50 10.46
C ASP A 302 4.59 13.92 10.23
N LEU A 303 5.36 14.50 9.32
CA LEU A 303 6.74 14.10 9.00
C LEU A 303 7.81 14.61 9.98
N GLU A 304 7.41 15.24 11.10
CA GLU A 304 8.33 15.71 12.14
C GLU A 304 8.52 14.71 13.30
N LYS A 305 7.82 13.58 13.28
CA LYS A 305 7.82 12.58 14.38
C LYS A 305 7.86 11.17 13.83
N ASN A 306 8.36 10.21 14.59
CA ASN A 306 8.30 8.78 14.26
C ASN A 306 8.63 8.48 12.79
N VAL A 307 9.75 9.03 12.31
CA VAL A 307 10.09 8.99 10.89
C VAL A 307 11.57 8.72 10.69
N LYS A 308 11.88 7.95 9.66
CA LYS A 308 13.22 7.71 9.14
C LYS A 308 13.26 8.29 7.73
N ILE A 309 14.19 9.22 7.48
CA ILE A 309 14.41 9.77 6.16
C ILE A 309 15.57 8.99 5.54
N LEU A 310 15.25 8.23 4.50
CA LEU A 310 16.17 7.33 3.84
C LEU A 310 16.55 7.90 2.47
N ARG A 311 17.84 7.80 2.12
CA ARG A 311 18.36 8.17 0.80
C ARG A 311 19.30 7.08 0.28
N TYR A 312 19.37 6.93 -1.05
CA TYR A 312 20.30 5.99 -1.65
C TYR A 312 21.75 6.30 -1.23
N ARG A 313 22.49 5.30 -0.74
CA ARG A 313 23.84 5.55 -0.24
C ARG A 313 24.81 6.04 -1.33
N GLY A 314 24.74 5.48 -2.54
CA GLY A 314 25.79 5.60 -3.54
C GLY A 314 27.14 5.15 -2.97
N ASP A 315 28.15 6.01 -3.09
CA ASP A 315 29.49 5.78 -2.52
C ASP A 315 29.62 6.21 -1.05
N ARG A 316 28.55 6.70 -0.43
CA ARG A 316 28.58 7.17 0.97
C ARG A 316 28.62 6.00 1.96
N PRO A 317 29.19 6.20 3.16
CA PRO A 317 29.13 5.20 4.23
C PRO A 317 27.69 4.82 4.57
N VAL A 318 27.48 3.56 4.91
CA VAL A 318 26.18 3.07 5.38
C VAL A 318 25.84 3.69 6.74
N VAL A 319 24.71 4.40 6.79
CA VAL A 319 24.08 4.88 8.02
C VAL A 319 22.88 3.99 8.31
N LYS A 320 23.06 3.08 9.28
CA LYS A 320 22.04 2.11 9.67
C LYS A 320 20.82 2.78 10.31
N ILE A 321 19.66 2.21 10.07
CA ILE A 321 18.40 2.74 10.58
C ILE A 321 18.14 2.20 11.98
N LYS A 322 17.77 3.10 12.89
CA LYS A 322 17.32 2.72 14.23
C LYS A 322 15.86 2.29 14.14
N ALA A 323 15.57 1.02 14.42
CA ALA A 323 14.22 0.50 14.59
C ALA A 323 13.64 0.96 15.94
N ASP A 324 13.31 2.26 16.01
CA ASP A 324 12.68 2.91 17.17
C ASP A 324 11.83 4.09 16.68
N HIS A 325 11.10 4.74 17.59
CA HIS A 325 10.27 5.91 17.28
C HIS A 325 11.05 7.23 17.14
N SER A 326 12.38 7.22 17.26
CA SER A 326 13.15 8.45 17.14
C SER A 326 13.15 8.97 15.70
N VAL A 327 13.23 10.29 15.53
CA VAL A 327 13.44 10.87 14.21
C VAL A 327 14.89 10.63 13.79
N GLN A 328 15.09 10.09 12.58
CA GLN A 328 16.40 9.94 11.97
C GLN A 328 16.37 10.52 10.56
N VAL A 329 17.25 11.49 10.26
CA VAL A 329 17.19 12.29 9.02
C VAL A 329 18.31 11.96 8.02
N ASP A 330 19.22 11.07 8.41
CA ASP A 330 20.47 10.74 7.71
C ASP A 330 20.55 9.26 7.34
N GLY A 331 19.42 8.54 7.36
CA GLY A 331 19.36 7.13 7.02
C GLY A 331 19.76 6.86 5.58
N THR A 332 20.44 5.73 5.35
CA THR A 332 20.80 5.29 4.00
C THR A 332 20.19 3.95 3.65
N TYR A 333 19.85 3.75 2.38
CA TYR A 333 19.47 2.46 1.83
C TYR A 333 20.35 2.04 0.64
N GLU A 334 20.33 0.74 0.34
CA GLU A 334 20.95 0.13 -0.84
C GLU A 334 19.90 -0.14 -1.92
N ILE A 335 20.32 -0.09 -3.18
CA ILE A 335 19.47 -0.45 -4.32
C ILE A 335 19.93 -1.77 -4.88
N ASP A 336 19.00 -2.71 -5.03
CA ASP A 336 19.17 -3.90 -5.86
C ASP A 336 18.15 -3.89 -7.02
N ASN A 337 18.37 -4.72 -8.04
CA ASN A 337 17.45 -4.87 -9.16
C ASN A 337 16.49 -6.07 -8.94
N PHE A 338 15.55 -6.25 -9.85
CA PHE A 338 14.53 -7.30 -9.74
C PHE A 338 14.94 -8.65 -10.35
N ASP A 339 16.22 -8.90 -10.63
CA ASP A 339 16.64 -10.13 -11.31
C ASP A 339 16.28 -11.39 -10.50
N ALA A 340 16.42 -11.37 -9.17
CA ALA A 340 16.01 -12.49 -8.30
C ALA A 340 14.50 -12.79 -8.44
N TRP A 341 13.67 -11.74 -8.47
CA TRP A 341 12.23 -11.85 -8.68
C TRP A 341 11.89 -12.42 -10.05
N TYR A 342 12.55 -11.96 -11.11
CA TYR A 342 12.29 -12.42 -12.47
C TYR A 342 12.69 -13.86 -12.71
N GLN A 343 13.77 -14.33 -12.07
CA GLN A 343 14.23 -15.72 -12.20
C GLN A 343 13.18 -16.73 -11.74
N VAL A 344 12.39 -16.40 -10.71
CA VAL A 344 11.37 -17.27 -10.14
C VAL A 344 9.93 -16.86 -10.49
N ALA A 345 9.76 -15.83 -11.31
CA ALA A 345 8.45 -15.30 -11.71
C ALA A 345 7.55 -16.35 -12.38
N LEU A 346 8.12 -17.29 -13.13
CA LEU A 346 7.40 -18.38 -13.81
C LEU A 346 7.31 -19.68 -12.98
N GLY A 347 7.74 -19.64 -11.72
CA GLY A 347 7.68 -20.74 -10.77
C GLY A 347 9.07 -21.27 -10.36
N PRO A 348 9.13 -22.33 -9.54
CA PRO A 348 7.99 -23.11 -9.05
C PRO A 348 7.04 -22.27 -8.17
N PHE A 349 5.76 -22.62 -8.17
CA PHE A 349 4.74 -21.97 -7.33
C PHE A 349 4.42 -22.87 -6.14
N GLY A 350 4.11 -22.25 -4.99
CA GLY A 350 3.58 -22.94 -3.82
C GLY A 350 2.12 -23.38 -4.00
N ASP A 351 1.69 -24.28 -3.12
CA ASP A 351 0.29 -24.59 -2.86
C ASP A 351 -0.04 -24.19 -1.42
N LYS A 352 -0.57 -22.98 -1.26
CA LYS A 352 -1.22 -22.50 -0.03
C LYS A 352 -0.31 -22.42 1.19
N GLY A 353 0.86 -21.82 1.02
CA GLY A 353 1.84 -21.65 2.09
C GLY A 353 2.80 -22.83 2.22
N GLU A 354 2.64 -23.88 1.42
CA GLU A 354 3.59 -24.98 1.29
C GLU A 354 4.23 -24.96 -0.11
N GLY A 355 5.55 -25.14 -0.18
CA GLY A 355 6.24 -25.35 -1.46
C GLY A 355 7.56 -24.57 -1.58
N PRO A 356 8.35 -24.87 -2.62
CA PRO A 356 9.71 -24.34 -2.76
C PRO A 356 9.76 -22.95 -3.44
N GLY A 357 8.61 -22.33 -3.70
CA GLY A 357 8.52 -21.14 -4.54
C GLY A 357 8.34 -19.84 -3.75
N MET A 358 8.92 -18.75 -4.25
CA MET A 358 8.70 -17.38 -3.75
C MET A 358 7.24 -16.93 -3.90
N PHE A 359 6.51 -17.50 -4.87
CA PHE A 359 5.14 -17.10 -5.17
C PHE A 359 4.12 -18.19 -4.89
N GLU A 360 2.96 -17.73 -4.45
CA GLU A 360 1.73 -18.48 -4.29
C GLU A 360 0.71 -18.01 -5.32
N GLU A 361 -0.10 -18.95 -5.82
CA GLU A 361 -1.03 -18.72 -6.93
C GLU A 361 -0.37 -18.17 -8.21
N VAL A 362 -1.14 -18.20 -9.30
CA VAL A 362 -0.67 -17.77 -10.60
C VAL A 362 -1.67 -16.83 -11.26
N ILE A 363 -1.15 -15.89 -12.04
CA ILE A 363 -1.90 -15.13 -13.03
C ILE A 363 -1.79 -15.91 -14.35
N PRO A 364 -2.88 -16.46 -14.90
CA PRO A 364 -2.87 -17.03 -16.23
C PRO A 364 -2.73 -15.91 -17.26
N LEU A 365 -1.69 -16.00 -18.09
CA LEU A 365 -1.36 -15.00 -19.12
C LEU A 365 -1.80 -15.45 -20.52
N GLY A 366 -2.16 -16.72 -20.70
CA GLY A 366 -2.54 -17.30 -21.99
C GLY A 366 -1.82 -18.61 -22.24
N THR A 367 -1.47 -18.87 -23.50
CA THR A 367 -0.81 -20.11 -23.93
C THR A 367 0.36 -19.79 -24.84
N TYR A 368 1.49 -20.48 -24.69
CA TYR A 368 2.60 -20.44 -25.63
C TYR A 368 2.19 -21.03 -26.99
N PRO A 369 2.94 -20.74 -28.09
CA PRO A 369 2.65 -21.32 -29.41
C PRO A 369 2.63 -22.85 -29.46
N ASP A 370 3.31 -23.51 -28.50
CA ASP A 370 3.36 -24.97 -28.36
C ASP A 370 2.18 -25.56 -27.55
N GLY A 371 1.24 -24.73 -27.10
CA GLY A 371 0.07 -25.15 -26.33
C GLY A 371 0.28 -25.22 -24.81
N ARG A 372 1.48 -24.92 -24.29
CA ARG A 372 1.71 -24.89 -22.83
C ARG A 372 1.10 -23.63 -22.19
N PRO A 373 0.47 -23.71 -21.00
CA PRO A 373 -0.01 -22.54 -20.29
C PRO A 373 1.13 -21.55 -19.99
N ARG A 374 0.87 -20.27 -20.21
CA ARG A 374 1.73 -19.16 -19.78
C ARG A 374 1.15 -18.59 -18.49
N GLN A 375 1.96 -18.56 -17.45
CA GLN A 375 1.53 -18.15 -16.12
C GLN A 375 2.67 -17.47 -15.37
N ILE A 376 2.35 -16.57 -14.45
CA ILE A 376 3.32 -15.85 -13.61
C ILE A 376 2.83 -15.83 -12.16
N GLY A 377 3.75 -15.75 -11.18
CA GLY A 377 3.42 -15.74 -9.76
C GLY A 377 2.52 -14.57 -9.38
N ARG A 378 1.49 -14.81 -8.55
CA ARG A 378 0.51 -13.78 -8.19
C ARG A 378 0.78 -13.11 -6.85
N PHE A 379 1.02 -13.89 -5.81
CA PHE A 379 1.20 -13.40 -4.45
C PHE A 379 2.54 -13.87 -3.91
N ILE A 380 3.20 -13.06 -3.10
CA ILE A 380 4.42 -13.48 -2.38
C ILE A 380 3.99 -14.51 -1.35
N ALA A 381 4.79 -15.56 -1.18
CA ALA A 381 4.47 -16.60 -0.23
C ALA A 381 4.66 -16.14 1.23
N GLY A 382 3.81 -16.61 2.14
CA GLY A 382 3.86 -16.31 3.56
C GLY A 382 3.27 -17.46 4.38
N ARG A 383 3.53 -17.49 5.70
CA ARG A 383 3.01 -18.58 6.56
C ARG A 383 1.51 -18.46 6.81
N ASP A 384 0.97 -17.25 6.67
CA ASP A 384 -0.44 -16.95 6.89
C ASP A 384 -1.27 -16.87 5.60
N TYR A 385 -0.74 -17.42 4.49
CA TYR A 385 -1.33 -17.34 3.16
C TYR A 385 -2.82 -17.74 3.07
N ASP A 386 -3.20 -18.84 3.74
CA ASP A 386 -4.56 -19.39 3.71
C ASP A 386 -5.58 -18.55 4.52
N ILE A 387 -5.10 -17.62 5.32
CA ILE A 387 -5.92 -16.86 6.26
C ILE A 387 -6.42 -15.56 5.62
N ASN A 388 -5.70 -15.05 4.63
CA ASN A 388 -5.82 -13.68 4.14
C ASN A 388 -6.18 -13.66 2.66
N GLY A 389 -7.46 -13.59 2.31
CA GLY A 389 -7.89 -13.66 0.91
C GLY A 389 -7.76 -12.36 0.10
N TRP A 390 -7.65 -11.21 0.77
CA TRP A 390 -7.79 -9.88 0.14
C TRP A 390 -6.60 -8.92 0.34
N SER A 391 -5.78 -9.18 1.34
CA SER A 391 -4.61 -8.41 1.78
C SER A 391 -3.45 -9.40 1.66
N ARG A 392 -3.11 -9.74 0.42
CA ARG A 392 -2.02 -10.66 0.14
C ARG A 392 -0.87 -9.85 -0.41
N PRO A 393 0.37 -10.16 -0.01
CA PRO A 393 1.53 -9.46 -0.52
C PRO A 393 1.66 -9.73 -2.01
N LYS A 394 1.91 -8.69 -2.81
CA LYS A 394 1.95 -8.77 -4.27
C LYS A 394 3.33 -8.38 -4.79
N PRO A 395 3.93 -9.14 -5.72
CA PRO A 395 5.02 -8.59 -6.52
C PRO A 395 4.50 -7.41 -7.36
N MET A 396 5.42 -6.54 -7.78
CA MET A 396 5.15 -5.35 -8.60
C MET A 396 4.29 -5.60 -9.86
N TRP A 397 4.42 -6.77 -10.50
CA TRP A 397 3.58 -7.10 -11.66
C TRP A 397 2.17 -7.58 -11.32
N SER A 398 1.89 -7.83 -10.05
CA SER A 398 0.58 -8.26 -9.57
C SER A 398 -0.18 -7.14 -8.87
N TRP A 399 0.38 -5.93 -8.79
CA TRP A 399 -0.36 -4.75 -8.35
C TRP A 399 -1.55 -4.52 -9.29
N ASP A 400 -2.75 -4.56 -8.72
CA ASP A 400 -4.02 -4.42 -9.41
C ASP A 400 -4.95 -3.50 -8.63
N ASP A 401 -5.21 -2.30 -9.15
CA ASP A 401 -6.35 -1.55 -8.68
C ASP A 401 -7.58 -2.25 -9.23
N GLY A 402 -8.40 -2.79 -8.32
CA GLY A 402 -9.63 -3.41 -8.74
C GLY A 402 -10.41 -2.45 -9.64
N TRP A 403 -10.50 -1.16 -9.34
CA TRP A 403 -11.39 -0.22 -10.03
C TRP A 403 -10.86 0.29 -11.36
N ASP A 404 -9.62 -0.04 -11.71
CA ASP A 404 -8.97 0.37 -12.92
C ASP A 404 -9.40 -0.50 -14.12
N ASP A 405 -9.33 0.11 -15.31
CA ASP A 405 -9.64 -0.51 -16.60
C ASP A 405 -8.39 -1.16 -17.23
N ILE A 406 -7.21 -0.93 -16.67
CA ILE A 406 -5.97 -1.56 -17.10
C ILE A 406 -5.84 -2.96 -16.49
N PRO A 407 -5.52 -3.99 -17.30
CA PRO A 407 -5.29 -5.32 -16.74
C PRO A 407 -4.12 -5.32 -15.76
N ILE A 408 -4.23 -6.18 -14.73
CA ILE A 408 -3.10 -6.63 -13.92
C ILE A 408 -1.90 -6.91 -14.82
N PHE A 409 -0.69 -6.66 -14.32
CA PHE A 409 0.58 -6.88 -15.02
C PHE A 409 0.96 -5.84 -16.09
N VAL A 410 0.01 -5.15 -16.72
CA VAL A 410 0.33 -4.11 -17.73
C VAL A 410 1.14 -2.97 -17.11
N TRP A 411 0.83 -2.62 -15.86
CA TRP A 411 1.55 -1.59 -15.12
C TRP A 411 3.07 -1.81 -15.14
N HIS A 412 3.52 -3.01 -14.77
CA HIS A 412 4.95 -3.37 -14.71
C HIS A 412 5.58 -3.67 -16.08
N PHE A 413 4.91 -4.48 -16.91
CA PHE A 413 5.50 -4.96 -18.16
C PHE A 413 5.31 -4.01 -19.34
N PHE A 414 4.33 -3.12 -19.29
CA PHE A 414 4.06 -2.15 -20.35
C PHE A 414 3.73 -0.77 -19.77
N PRO A 415 4.66 -0.15 -19.01
CA PRO A 415 4.37 1.06 -18.25
C PRO A 415 3.91 2.24 -19.14
N SER A 416 4.35 2.33 -20.41
CA SER A 416 3.85 3.38 -21.32
C SER A 416 2.34 3.30 -21.60
N LEU A 417 1.77 2.09 -21.62
CA LEU A 417 0.32 1.90 -21.76
C LEU A 417 -0.40 2.33 -20.49
N SER A 418 0.17 2.01 -19.32
CA SER A 418 -0.33 2.42 -18.01
C SER A 418 -0.43 3.94 -17.90
N PHE A 419 0.71 4.63 -18.02
CA PHE A 419 0.77 6.09 -17.91
C PHE A 419 -0.10 6.80 -18.95
N GLN A 420 -0.16 6.30 -20.20
CA GLN A 420 -1.02 6.91 -21.21
C GLN A 420 -2.51 6.77 -20.83
N SER A 421 -2.92 5.62 -20.32
CA SER A 421 -4.31 5.38 -19.93
C SER A 421 -4.70 6.20 -18.69
N HIS A 422 -3.87 6.18 -17.65
CA HIS A 422 -4.12 6.90 -16.40
C HIS A 422 -4.00 8.42 -16.54
N GLY A 423 -2.94 8.92 -17.20
CA GLY A 423 -2.69 10.35 -17.36
C GLY A 423 -3.34 11.00 -18.59
N GLY A 424 -3.68 10.20 -19.60
CA GLY A 424 -4.27 10.67 -20.86
C GLY A 424 -3.27 11.39 -21.79
N THR A 425 -1.97 11.34 -21.48
CA THR A 425 -0.91 11.89 -22.33
C THR A 425 -0.59 10.89 -23.44
N GLN A 426 -0.50 11.35 -24.70
CA GLN A 426 -0.07 10.48 -25.80
C GLN A 426 1.41 10.11 -25.63
N LEU A 427 1.69 8.81 -25.50
CA LEU A 427 3.04 8.26 -25.32
C LEU A 427 3.40 7.31 -26.45
N SER A 428 4.70 7.13 -26.67
CA SER A 428 5.22 6.05 -27.51
C SER A 428 5.06 4.70 -26.82
N HIS A 429 4.66 3.70 -27.60
CA HIS A 429 4.66 2.28 -27.20
C HIS A 429 5.72 1.46 -27.94
N GLU A 430 6.64 2.15 -28.64
CA GLU A 430 7.80 1.53 -29.25
C GLU A 430 8.90 1.38 -28.19
N TYR A 431 8.95 0.20 -27.58
CA TYR A 431 9.94 -0.14 -26.58
C TYR A 431 11.30 -0.38 -27.23
N LEU A 432 12.27 0.45 -26.86
CA LEU A 432 13.69 0.28 -27.18
C LEU A 432 14.37 -0.65 -26.16
N TYR A 433 13.81 -0.73 -24.96
CA TYR A 433 14.23 -1.60 -23.88
C TYR A 433 13.03 -1.96 -23.01
N ASN A 434 12.95 -3.20 -22.54
CA ASN A 434 11.92 -3.64 -21.59
C ASN A 434 12.42 -4.84 -20.80
N ARG A 435 13.00 -4.55 -19.64
CA ARG A 435 13.71 -5.54 -18.83
C ARG A 435 12.80 -6.66 -18.32
N PRO A 436 11.58 -6.39 -17.81
CA PRO A 436 10.70 -7.47 -17.36
C PRO A 436 10.36 -8.45 -18.47
N CYS A 437 10.01 -7.97 -19.68
CA CYS A 437 9.72 -8.86 -20.80
C CYS A 437 10.91 -9.75 -21.18
N GLU A 438 12.10 -9.15 -21.27
CA GLU A 438 13.34 -9.85 -21.60
C GLU A 438 13.72 -10.89 -20.54
N LYS A 439 13.67 -10.52 -19.26
CA LYS A 439 14.13 -11.36 -18.14
C LYS A 439 13.15 -12.48 -17.81
N VAL A 440 11.84 -12.20 -17.81
CA VAL A 440 10.82 -13.19 -17.43
C VAL A 440 10.49 -14.12 -18.59
N PHE A 441 10.41 -13.61 -19.83
CA PHE A 441 9.93 -14.41 -20.95
C PHE A 441 10.96 -14.69 -22.03
N GLY A 442 12.10 -13.98 -22.04
CA GLY A 442 13.05 -14.07 -23.15
C GLY A 442 12.47 -13.60 -24.49
N GLU A 443 11.41 -12.79 -24.46
CA GLU A 443 10.65 -12.35 -25.64
C GLU A 443 10.55 -10.82 -25.69
N PRO A 444 10.54 -10.22 -26.89
CA PRO A 444 10.36 -8.78 -27.01
C PRO A 444 8.91 -8.37 -26.68
N PRO A 445 8.66 -7.13 -26.19
CA PRO A 445 7.34 -6.70 -25.74
C PRO A 445 6.18 -6.90 -26.72
N PRO A 446 6.33 -6.65 -28.05
CA PRO A 446 5.24 -6.90 -28.99
C PRO A 446 4.84 -8.38 -29.11
N VAL A 447 5.75 -9.31 -28.87
CA VAL A 447 5.46 -10.76 -28.87
C VAL A 447 4.71 -11.11 -27.58
N VAL A 448 5.21 -10.66 -26.43
CA VAL A 448 4.55 -10.84 -25.14
C VAL A 448 3.11 -10.30 -25.24
N ALA A 449 2.93 -9.04 -25.62
CA ALA A 449 1.62 -8.38 -25.69
C ALA A 449 0.60 -9.12 -26.58
N ARG A 450 1.03 -9.71 -27.70
CA ARG A 450 0.14 -10.49 -28.59
C ARG A 450 -0.25 -11.85 -28.02
N SER A 451 0.60 -12.43 -27.19
CA SER A 451 0.35 -13.73 -26.54
C SER A 451 -0.51 -13.61 -25.29
N LEU A 452 -0.69 -12.39 -24.79
CA LEU A 452 -1.48 -12.13 -23.60
C LEU A 452 -2.97 -12.28 -23.92
N GLU A 453 -3.57 -13.36 -23.41
CA GLU A 453 -5.01 -13.56 -23.37
C GLU A 453 -5.60 -12.93 -22.10
N LEU A 454 -5.09 -11.75 -21.73
CA LEU A 454 -5.62 -11.08 -20.55
C LEU A 454 -7.08 -10.70 -20.84
N PRO A 455 -8.01 -11.02 -19.93
CA PRO A 455 -9.36 -10.49 -20.00
C PRO A 455 -9.28 -8.99 -19.74
N LEU A 456 -9.01 -8.22 -20.79
CA LEU A 456 -9.21 -6.77 -20.78
C LEU A 456 -10.60 -6.55 -20.19
N VAL A 457 -10.67 -5.80 -19.11
CA VAL A 457 -11.93 -5.39 -18.51
C VAL A 457 -12.56 -4.43 -19.51
N ARG A 458 -13.35 -4.95 -20.45
CA ARG A 458 -13.85 -4.17 -21.60
C ARG A 458 -14.95 -3.18 -21.21
N ARG A 459 -15.46 -3.25 -19.98
CA ARG A 459 -16.52 -2.41 -19.42
C ARG A 459 -16.38 -2.30 -17.89
N PRO A 460 -16.79 -1.17 -17.29
CA PRO A 460 -16.99 -1.10 -15.83
C PRO A 460 -17.86 -2.27 -15.34
N GLY A 461 -17.30 -3.12 -14.48
CA GLY A 461 -17.93 -4.35 -13.97
C GLY A 461 -17.49 -5.66 -14.61
N ASP A 462 -16.78 -5.65 -15.75
CA ASP A 462 -16.28 -6.87 -16.41
C ASP A 462 -15.18 -7.57 -15.59
N LYS A 463 -14.46 -6.85 -14.71
CA LYS A 463 -13.44 -7.43 -13.82
C LYS A 463 -13.99 -8.52 -12.89
N TRP A 464 -15.28 -8.44 -12.55
CA TRP A 464 -15.96 -9.40 -11.69
C TRP A 464 -16.69 -10.49 -12.48
N LYS A 465 -16.82 -10.34 -13.80
CA LYS A 465 -17.45 -11.37 -14.65
C LYS A 465 -16.76 -12.74 -14.62
N PRO A 466 -15.45 -12.90 -14.35
CA PRO A 466 -14.87 -14.22 -14.13
C PRO A 466 -15.51 -14.98 -12.94
N LEU A 467 -16.14 -14.28 -11.98
CA LEU A 467 -16.96 -14.90 -10.92
C LEU A 467 -18.33 -15.33 -11.44
N GLU A 468 -18.90 -14.60 -12.39
CA GLU A 468 -20.19 -14.91 -13.04
C GLU A 468 -20.05 -15.97 -14.16
N GLY A 469 -18.89 -16.02 -14.81
CA GLY A 469 -18.54 -16.90 -15.94
C GLY A 469 -18.18 -18.33 -15.55
N ARG A 470 -18.08 -18.65 -14.26
CA ARG A 470 -18.12 -20.03 -13.75
C ARG A 470 -19.56 -20.55 -13.82
N GLY A 471 -20.08 -20.67 -15.04
CA GLY A 471 -21.45 -21.01 -15.43
C GLY A 471 -21.90 -22.44 -15.10
N GLY A 472 -21.59 -22.93 -13.89
CA GLY A 472 -22.41 -23.92 -13.21
C GLY A 472 -23.44 -23.18 -12.35
N LYS A 473 -24.61 -23.80 -12.12
CA LYS A 473 -25.57 -23.30 -11.12
C LYS A 473 -24.80 -22.94 -9.84
N MET A 474 -24.92 -21.70 -9.37
CA MET A 474 -24.33 -21.28 -8.10
C MET A 474 -24.74 -22.28 -7.02
N ASP A 475 -23.78 -23.07 -6.55
CA ASP A 475 -23.93 -23.87 -5.34
C ASP A 475 -24.24 -22.92 -4.18
N SER A 476 -25.12 -23.33 -3.28
CA SER A 476 -25.33 -22.73 -1.96
C SER A 476 -24.04 -22.33 -1.23
N ARG A 477 -22.93 -23.06 -1.39
CA ARG A 477 -21.61 -22.69 -0.85
C ARG A 477 -21.07 -21.41 -1.49
N LEU A 478 -21.26 -21.23 -2.80
CA LEU A 478 -20.84 -20.03 -3.52
C LEU A 478 -21.69 -18.81 -3.11
N TYR A 479 -22.98 -19.00 -2.81
CA TYR A 479 -23.80 -17.93 -2.20
C TYR A 479 -23.21 -17.46 -0.87
N TRP A 480 -22.79 -18.38 -0.02
CA TRP A 480 -22.15 -18.02 1.24
C TRP A 480 -20.79 -17.35 1.04
N VAL A 481 -20.02 -17.74 0.02
CA VAL A 481 -18.76 -17.05 -0.34
C VAL A 481 -19.04 -15.64 -0.84
N VAL A 482 -20.02 -15.43 -1.72
CA VAL A 482 -20.39 -14.10 -2.25
C VAL A 482 -20.97 -13.21 -1.14
N ILE A 483 -21.86 -13.74 -0.31
CA ILE A 483 -22.41 -13.02 0.85
C ILE A 483 -21.29 -12.68 1.84
N LYS A 484 -20.39 -13.62 2.13
CA LYS A 484 -19.20 -13.36 2.96
C LYS A 484 -18.35 -12.27 2.34
N GLN A 485 -18.10 -12.30 1.04
CA GLN A 485 -17.32 -11.27 0.35
C GLN A 485 -18.02 -9.90 0.34
N TRP A 486 -19.34 -9.85 0.18
CA TRP A 486 -20.14 -8.63 0.31
C TRP A 486 -20.11 -8.07 1.72
N ILE A 487 -20.28 -8.91 2.74
CA ILE A 487 -20.19 -8.52 4.15
C ILE A 487 -18.77 -8.04 4.46
N ASN A 488 -17.74 -8.76 3.99
CA ASN A 488 -16.35 -8.37 4.15
C ASN A 488 -16.09 -7.01 3.48
N SER A 489 -16.59 -6.81 2.25
CA SER A 489 -16.47 -5.53 1.55
C SER A 489 -17.21 -4.41 2.29
N TYR A 490 -18.40 -4.67 2.82
CA TYR A 490 -19.16 -3.71 3.63
C TYR A 490 -18.44 -3.35 4.94
N ILE A 491 -17.92 -4.35 5.64
CA ILE A 491 -17.10 -4.17 6.84
C ILE A 491 -15.84 -3.38 6.47
N ASN A 492 -15.23 -3.63 5.31
CA ASN A 492 -14.09 -2.87 4.83
C ASN A 492 -14.44 -1.41 4.54
N TYR A 493 -15.58 -1.15 3.88
CA TYR A 493 -16.08 0.21 3.71
C TYR A 493 -16.34 0.89 5.05
N LEU A 494 -16.81 0.16 6.06
CA LEU A 494 -16.94 0.71 7.40
C LEU A 494 -15.57 1.01 8.02
N PHE A 495 -14.58 0.12 7.93
CA PHE A 495 -13.23 0.36 8.44
C PHE A 495 -12.55 1.54 7.72
N HIS A 496 -12.57 1.58 6.39
CA HIS A 496 -12.02 2.68 5.58
C HIS A 496 -12.80 4.00 5.71
N ALA A 497 -14.08 3.99 6.11
CA ALA A 497 -14.84 5.21 6.37
C ALA A 497 -14.71 5.69 7.82
N LEU A 498 -14.19 4.84 8.72
CA LEU A 498 -13.96 5.17 10.13
C LEU A 498 -12.52 5.66 10.36
N GLY A 499 -11.54 5.18 9.60
CA GLY A 499 -10.25 5.86 9.39
C GLY A 499 -10.41 7.06 8.46
#